data_AF-S0NU52-F1
#
_entry.id   AF-S0NU52-F1
#
_cell.length_a   1.000
_cell.length_b   1.000
_cell.length_c   1.000
_cell.angle_alpha   90.00
_cell.angle_beta   90.00
_cell.angle_gamma   90.00
#
_symmetry.space_group_name_H-M   'P 1'
#
loop_
_entity.id
_entity.type
_entity.pdbx_description
1 polymer ?
#
loop_
_entity_poly.entity_id
_entity_poly.type
_entity_poly.pdbx_seq_one_letter_code
_entity_poly.pdbx_strand_id
1 'polypeptide(L)'
;MDTLSSNNQSATKILEEDIKKISSILVDINSVAQQTKLLSFNASLEAARVGNKASGFSVVASEMQKLANQTKQLTQDIHENIESINEQTIKVLESSTSTNNKINASKENLESLLVSYKKLLETANSLNDEATILKDVN
;
A
#
# COMPACT_ATOMS: atom_id res chain seq x y z
N MET A 1 2.39 11.72 -18.53
CA MET A 1 2.74 12.11 -17.15
C MET A 1 1.57 11.86 -16.21
N ASP A 2 0.37 12.27 -16.63
CA ASP A 2 -0.91 11.73 -16.10
C ASP A 2 -0.95 10.20 -16.11
N THR A 3 -0.28 9.58 -17.09
CA THR A 3 -0.08 8.12 -17.18
C THR A 3 0.66 7.51 -15.99
N LEU A 4 1.69 8.17 -15.43
CA LEU A 4 2.43 7.62 -14.28
C LEU A 4 1.60 7.72 -13.00
N SER A 5 0.92 8.86 -12.79
CA SER A 5 -0.01 9.03 -11.67
C SER A 5 -1.17 8.04 -11.77
N SER A 6 -1.76 7.89 -12.96
CA SER A 6 -2.84 6.95 -13.25
C SER A 6 -2.40 5.49 -13.04
N ASN A 7 -1.18 5.14 -13.43
CA ASN A 7 -0.64 3.79 -13.23
C ASN A 7 -0.42 3.50 -11.75
N ASN A 8 0.18 4.44 -10.99
CA ASN A 8 0.36 4.27 -9.55
C ASN A 8 -0.98 4.15 -8.84
N GLN A 9 -1.96 4.99 -9.18
CA GLN A 9 -3.29 4.97 -8.58
C GLN A 9 -4.07 3.68 -8.91
N SER A 10 -3.85 3.12 -10.11
CA SER A 10 -4.41 1.82 -10.49
C SER A 10 -3.75 0.67 -9.74
N ALA A 11 -2.42 0.69 -9.61
CA ALA A 11 -1.66 -0.32 -8.88
C ALA A 11 -2.03 -0.34 -7.38
N THR A 12 -2.17 0.83 -6.75
CA THR A 12 -2.60 0.92 -5.35
C THR A 12 -4.03 0.41 -5.17
N LYS A 13 -4.93 0.67 -6.12
CA LYS A 13 -6.31 0.16 -6.07
C LYS A 13 -6.36 -1.37 -6.15
N ILE A 14 -5.56 -1.98 -7.03
CA ILE A 14 -5.44 -3.44 -7.10
C ILE A 14 -4.93 -3.99 -5.76
N LEU A 15 -3.92 -3.35 -5.18
CA LEU A 15 -3.36 -3.75 -3.89
C LEU A 15 -4.39 -3.64 -2.75
N GLU A 16 -5.19 -2.58 -2.71
CA GLU A 16 -6.30 -2.43 -1.75
C GLU A 16 -7.35 -3.54 -1.89
N GLU A 17 -7.70 -3.93 -3.12
CA GLU A 17 -8.62 -5.03 -3.37
C GLU A 17 -8.04 -6.37 -2.91
N ASP A 18 -6.76 -6.61 -3.12
CA ASP A 18 -6.09 -7.84 -2.68
C ASP A 18 -5.94 -7.90 -1.15
N ILE A 19 -5.64 -6.77 -0.50
CA ILE A 19 -5.64 -6.63 0.96
C ILE A 19 -7.01 -6.98 1.55
N LYS A 20 -8.11 -6.52 0.94
CA LYS A 20 -9.48 -6.85 1.37
C LYS A 20 -9.78 -8.34 1.23
N LYS A 21 -9.38 -8.96 0.11
CA LYS A 21 -9.54 -10.41 -0.10
C LYS A 21 -8.77 -11.21 0.94
N ILE A 22 -7.51 -10.86 1.19
CA ILE A 22 -6.68 -11.52 2.21
C ILE A 22 -7.32 -11.38 3.59
N SER A 23 -7.79 -10.17 3.94
CA SER A 23 -8.47 -9.92 5.21
C SER A 23 -9.71 -10.79 5.39
N SER A 24 -10.52 -10.97 4.34
CA SER A 24 -11.67 -11.88 4.36
C SER A 24 -11.24 -13.33 4.60
N ILE A 25 -10.20 -13.80 3.92
CA ILE A 25 -9.67 -15.16 4.10
C ILE A 25 -9.18 -15.37 5.53
N LEU A 26 -8.53 -14.38 6.15
CA LEU A 26 -8.08 -14.45 7.54
C LEU A 26 -9.24 -14.58 8.53
N VAL A 27 -10.36 -13.89 8.27
CA VAL A 27 -11.59 -14.04 9.08
C VAL A 27 -12.11 -15.48 9.00
N ASP A 28 -12.14 -16.07 7.80
CA ASP A 28 -12.57 -17.45 7.60
C ASP A 28 -11.63 -18.45 8.30
N ILE A 29 -10.31 -18.28 8.19
CA ILE A 29 -9.32 -19.14 8.87
C ILE A 29 -9.48 -19.04 10.39
N ASN A 30 -9.68 -17.84 10.94
CA ASN A 30 -9.89 -17.66 12.37
C ASN A 30 -11.21 -18.33 12.83
N SER A 31 -12.26 -18.28 12.01
CA SER A 31 -13.52 -19.01 12.27
C SER A 31 -13.29 -20.53 12.29
N VAL A 32 -12.54 -21.07 11.31
CA VAL A 32 -12.17 -22.49 11.27
C VAL A 32 -11.35 -22.86 12.50
N ALA A 33 -10.35 -22.06 12.88
CA ALA A 33 -9.54 -22.31 14.08
C ALA A 33 -10.40 -22.34 15.36
N GLN A 34 -11.37 -21.43 15.50
CA GLN A 34 -12.30 -21.44 16.62
C GLN A 34 -13.19 -22.69 16.65
N GLN A 35 -13.71 -23.10 15.49
CA GLN A 35 -14.51 -24.33 15.38
C GLN A 35 -13.69 -25.57 15.70
N THR A 36 -12.44 -25.66 15.21
CA THR A 36 -11.51 -26.75 15.55
C THR A 36 -11.19 -26.76 17.04
N LYS A 37 -11.02 -25.59 17.66
CA LYS A 37 -10.82 -25.47 19.11
C LYS A 37 -12.02 -25.98 19.90
N LEU A 38 -13.24 -25.69 19.46
CA LEU A 38 -14.45 -26.18 20.11
C LEU A 38 -14.62 -27.69 19.93
N LEU A 39 -14.35 -28.21 18.73
CA LEU A 39 -14.44 -29.63 18.43
C LEU A 39 -13.42 -30.44 19.24
N SER A 40 -12.18 -29.96 19.34
CA SER A 40 -11.13 -30.58 20.16
C SER A 40 -11.43 -30.49 21.66
N PHE A 41 -12.06 -29.43 22.13
CA PHE A 41 -12.54 -29.33 23.50
C PHE A 41 -13.62 -30.38 23.80
N ASN A 42 -14.62 -30.54 22.93
CA ASN A 42 -15.66 -31.56 23.08
C ASN A 42 -15.08 -32.98 23.06
N ALA A 43 -14.10 -33.23 22.18
CA ALA A 43 -13.39 -34.51 22.14
C ALA A 43 -12.59 -34.78 23.43
N SER A 44 -11.95 -33.76 24.00
CA SER A 44 -11.23 -33.87 25.28
C SER A 44 -12.17 -34.19 26.44
N LEU A 45 -13.34 -33.54 26.48
CA LEU A 45 -14.38 -33.79 27.48
C LEU A 45 -14.91 -35.23 27.40
N GLU A 46 -15.20 -35.70 26.18
CA GLU A 46 -15.71 -37.06 25.99
C GLU A 46 -14.63 -38.11 26.31
N ALA A 47 -13.37 -37.84 25.98
CA ALA A 47 -12.26 -38.71 26.38
C ALA A 47 -12.12 -38.81 27.91
N ALA A 48 -12.31 -37.71 28.65
CA ALA A 48 -12.34 -37.73 30.11
C ALA A 48 -13.53 -38.56 30.65
N ARG A 49 -14.68 -38.52 29.98
CA ARG A 49 -15.89 -39.28 30.36
C ARG A 49 -15.72 -40.80 30.20
N VAL A 50 -15.01 -41.23 29.15
CA VAL A 50 -14.80 -42.66 28.82
C VAL A 50 -13.65 -43.28 29.64
N GLY A 51 -12.87 -42.46 30.36
CA GLY A 51 -11.81 -42.91 31.27
C GLY A 51 -10.64 -43.59 30.54
N ASN A 52 -10.11 -44.69 31.09
CA ASN A 52 -8.86 -45.34 30.65
C ASN A 52 -8.85 -45.80 29.18
N LYS A 53 -10.01 -46.00 28.54
CA LYS A 53 -10.09 -46.45 27.14
C LYS A 53 -9.86 -45.34 26.12
N ALA A 54 -9.82 -44.07 26.54
CA ALA A 54 -9.73 -42.91 25.64
C ALA A 54 -8.46 -42.06 25.84
N SER A 55 -7.43 -42.57 26.51
CA SER A 55 -6.18 -41.85 26.78
C SER A 55 -5.51 -41.33 25.50
N GLY A 56 -5.45 -42.15 24.43
CA GLY A 56 -4.92 -41.73 23.13
C GLY A 56 -5.75 -40.62 22.47
N PHE A 57 -7.08 -40.66 22.60
CA PHE A 57 -7.97 -39.61 22.08
C PHE A 57 -7.80 -38.28 22.82
N SER A 58 -7.56 -38.32 24.13
CA SER A 58 -7.30 -37.12 24.93
C SER A 58 -6.01 -36.39 24.49
N VAL A 59 -4.95 -37.15 24.16
CA VAL A 59 -3.70 -36.57 23.64
C VAL A 59 -3.92 -35.91 22.27
N VAL A 60 -4.62 -36.59 21.36
CA VAL A 60 -4.93 -36.03 20.02
C VAL A 60 -5.79 -34.77 20.14
N ALA A 61 -6.78 -34.78 21.02
CA ALA A 61 -7.63 -33.62 21.26
C ALA A 61 -6.85 -32.42 21.82
N SER A 62 -5.90 -32.67 22.74
CA SER A 62 -5.01 -31.62 23.26
C SER A 62 -4.11 -31.02 22.18
N GLU A 63 -3.54 -31.85 21.29
CA GLU A 63 -2.69 -31.36 20.20
C GLU A 63 -3.50 -30.57 19.16
N MET A 64 -4.74 -31.01 18.84
CA MET A 64 -5.65 -30.24 17.98
C MET A 64 -5.97 -28.86 18.59
N GLN A 65 -6.17 -28.78 19.91
CA GLN A 65 -6.46 -27.51 20.57
C GLN A 65 -5.25 -26.56 20.51
N LYS A 66 -4.04 -27.10 20.69
CA LYS A 66 -2.79 -26.36 20.55
C LYS A 66 -2.60 -25.84 19.12
N LEU A 67 -2.80 -26.68 18.11
CA LEU A 67 -2.74 -26.29 16.70
C LEU A 67 -3.78 -25.20 16.38
N ALA A 68 -5.01 -25.32 16.87
CA ALA A 68 -6.04 -24.31 16.68
C ALA A 68 -5.65 -22.94 17.28
N ASN A 69 -5.04 -22.93 18.48
CA ASN A 69 -4.53 -21.71 19.08
C ASN A 69 -3.35 -21.12 18.29
N GLN A 70 -2.43 -21.97 17.80
CA GLN A 70 -1.31 -21.53 16.97
C GLN A 70 -1.80 -20.94 15.64
N THR A 71 -2.77 -21.57 14.99
CA THR A 71 -3.42 -21.04 13.78
C THR A 71 -4.02 -19.67 14.05
N LYS A 72 -4.74 -19.49 15.17
CA LYS A 72 -5.29 -18.18 15.56
C LYS A 72 -4.20 -17.12 15.70
N GLN A 73 -3.10 -17.43 16.39
CA GLN A 73 -1.99 -16.50 16.56
C GLN A 73 -1.39 -16.10 15.20
N LEU A 74 -1.11 -17.09 14.35
CA LEU A 74 -0.57 -16.83 13.01
C LEU A 74 -1.51 -15.98 12.16
N THR A 75 -2.83 -16.22 12.21
CA THR A 75 -3.78 -15.37 11.49
C THR A 75 -3.79 -13.93 12.00
N GLN A 76 -3.57 -13.72 13.30
CA GLN A 76 -3.48 -12.39 13.88
C GLN A 76 -2.19 -11.68 13.45
N ASP A 77 -1.05 -12.38 13.50
CA ASP A 77 0.24 -11.84 13.05
C ASP A 77 0.17 -11.46 11.55
N ILE A 78 -0.48 -12.27 10.71
CA ILE A 78 -0.67 -11.94 9.29
C ILE A 78 -1.59 -10.72 9.14
N HIS A 79 -2.64 -10.62 9.96
CA HIS A 79 -3.54 -9.47 9.92
C HIS A 79 -2.81 -8.14 10.22
N GLU A 80 -2.00 -8.11 11.27
CA GLU A 80 -1.19 -6.94 11.65
C GLU A 80 -0.20 -6.56 10.54
N ASN A 81 0.43 -7.54 9.88
CA ASN A 81 1.30 -7.29 8.74
C ASN A 81 0.55 -6.70 7.54
N ILE A 82 -0.66 -7.17 7.27
CA ILE A 82 -1.50 -6.66 6.18
C ILE A 82 -1.96 -5.22 6.46
N GLU A 83 -2.31 -4.89 7.71
CA GLU A 83 -2.60 -3.51 8.11
C GLU A 83 -1.40 -2.59 7.88
N SER A 84 -0.19 -3.02 8.27
CA SER A 84 1.05 -2.27 8.02
C SER A 84 1.32 -2.05 6.53
N ILE A 85 1.07 -3.06 5.68
CA ILE A 85 1.20 -2.94 4.22
C ILE A 85 0.19 -1.92 3.67
N ASN A 86 -1.04 -1.94 4.18
CA ASN A 86 -2.07 -0.98 3.79
C ASN A 86 -1.67 0.47 4.13
N GLU A 87 -1.16 0.70 5.35
CA GLU A 87 -0.67 2.03 5.76
C GLU A 87 0.50 2.51 4.89
N GLN A 88 1.45 1.63 4.57
CA GLN A 88 2.56 1.96 3.68
C GLN A 88 2.07 2.30 2.27
N THR A 89 1.05 1.59 1.77
CA THR A 89 0.43 1.86 0.47
C THR A 89 -0.20 3.25 0.42
N ILE A 90 -0.91 3.64 1.47
CA ILE A 90 -1.49 4.99 1.60
C ILE A 90 -0.40 6.06 1.58
N LYS A 91 0.70 5.88 2.33
CA LYS A 91 1.84 6.81 2.33
C LYS A 91 2.49 6.96 0.95
N VAL A 92 2.60 5.86 0.19
CA VAL A 92 3.09 5.90 -1.20
C VAL A 92 2.17 6.74 -2.09
N LEU A 93 0.85 6.60 -1.93
CA LEU A 93 -0.13 7.36 -2.70
C LEU A 93 -0.06 8.88 -2.39
N GLU A 94 0.08 9.24 -1.11
CA GLU A 94 0.26 10.63 -0.68
C GLU A 94 1.54 11.23 -1.26
N SER A 95 2.65 10.50 -1.18
CA SER A 95 3.94 10.92 -1.73
C SER A 95 3.89 11.08 -3.26
N SER A 96 3.20 10.16 -3.95
CA SER A 96 2.98 10.22 -5.40
C SER A 96 2.15 11.45 -5.80
N THR A 97 1.09 11.77 -5.03
CA THR A 97 0.27 12.97 -5.24
C THR A 97 1.08 14.25 -5.03
N SER A 98 1.84 14.32 -3.94
CA SER A 98 2.73 15.45 -3.64
C SER A 98 3.76 15.67 -4.75
N THR A 99 4.35 14.58 -5.25
CA THR A 99 5.32 14.62 -6.36
C THR A 99 4.68 15.15 -7.65
N ASN A 100 3.47 14.72 -8.00
CA ASN A 100 2.75 15.26 -9.16
C ASN A 100 2.50 16.76 -9.04
N ASN A 101 2.08 17.24 -7.86
CA ASN A 101 1.86 18.67 -7.64
C ASN A 101 3.16 19.49 -7.83
N LYS A 102 4.30 19.00 -7.31
CA LYS A 102 5.60 19.65 -7.50
C LYS A 102 6.02 19.70 -8.97
N ILE A 103 5.71 18.64 -9.72
CA ILE A 103 6.02 18.59 -11.15
C ILE A 103 5.16 19.57 -11.93
N ASN A 104 3.86 19.65 -11.64
CA ASN A 104 2.97 20.63 -12.28
C ASN A 104 3.44 22.07 -12.01
N ALA A 105 3.78 22.40 -10.77
CA ALA A 105 4.35 23.71 -10.44
C ALA A 105 5.68 23.98 -11.18
N SER A 106 6.53 22.95 -11.31
CA SER A 106 7.78 23.08 -12.07
C SER A 106 7.53 23.33 -13.56
N LYS A 107 6.49 22.72 -14.13
CA LYS A 107 6.07 22.96 -15.52
C LYS A 107 5.61 24.41 -15.72
N GLU A 108 4.76 24.94 -14.83
CA GLU A 108 4.32 26.34 -14.87
C GLU A 108 5.50 27.31 -14.80
N ASN A 109 6.48 27.03 -13.93
CA ASN A 109 7.70 27.81 -13.83
C ASN A 109 8.52 27.78 -15.13
N LEU A 110 8.65 26.61 -15.77
CA LEU A 110 9.34 26.48 -17.06
C LEU A 110 8.63 27.24 -18.17
N GLU A 111 7.29 27.22 -18.20
CA GLU A 111 6.50 27.99 -19.17
C GLU A 111 6.73 29.50 -18.99
N SER A 112 6.72 30.00 -17.74
CA SER A 112 7.02 31.40 -17.42
C SER A 112 8.47 31.79 -17.80
N LEU A 113 9.43 30.88 -17.55
CA LEU A 113 10.82 31.08 -17.94
C LEU A 113 10.97 31.20 -19.45
N LEU A 114 10.28 30.37 -20.24
CA LEU A 114 10.29 30.44 -21.70
C LEU A 114 9.73 31.77 -22.21
N VAL A 115 8.66 32.29 -21.60
CA VAL A 115 8.11 33.63 -21.93
C VAL A 115 9.14 34.72 -21.64
N SER A 116 9.76 34.68 -20.47
CA SER A 116 10.78 35.66 -20.08
C SER A 116 12.01 35.61 -21.00
N TYR A 117 12.43 34.41 -21.40
CA TYR A 117 13.54 34.21 -22.33
C TYR A 117 13.26 34.79 -23.72
N LYS A 118 12.03 34.62 -24.24
CA LYS A 118 11.62 35.26 -25.51
C LYS A 118 11.72 36.79 -25.45
N LYS A 119 11.21 37.39 -24.37
CA LYS A 119 11.29 38.85 -24.15
C LYS A 119 12.74 39.34 -24.05
N LEU A 120 13.62 38.54 -23.45
CA LEU A 120 15.04 38.86 -23.36
C LEU A 120 15.71 38.86 -24.75
N LEU A 121 15.37 37.89 -25.62
CA LEU A 121 15.85 37.88 -27.00
C LEU A 121 15.36 39.10 -27.81
N GLU A 122 14.08 39.47 -27.67
CA GLU A 122 13.54 40.68 -28.31
C GLU A 122 14.27 41.96 -27.86
N THR A 123 14.54 42.06 -26.56
CA THR A 123 15.28 43.20 -25.99
C THR A 123 16.72 43.23 -26.49
N ALA A 124 17.40 42.07 -26.54
CA ALA A 124 18.76 41.97 -27.03
C ALA A 124 18.89 42.36 -28.52
N ASN A 125 17.93 41.94 -29.35
CA ASN A 125 17.90 42.34 -30.76
C ASN A 125 17.69 43.85 -30.90
N SER A 126 16.76 44.44 -30.14
CA SER A 126 16.49 45.89 -30.18
C SER A 126 17.73 46.71 -29.78
N LEU A 127 18.47 46.26 -28.75
CA LEU A 127 19.73 46.89 -28.34
C LEU A 127 20.81 46.80 -29.41
N ASN A 128 20.90 45.67 -30.11
CA ASN A 128 21.84 45.49 -31.21
C ASN A 128 21.52 46.43 -32.39
N ASP A 129 20.24 46.61 -32.69
CA ASP A 129 19.80 47.53 -33.74
C ASP A 129 20.12 48.98 -33.38
N GLU A 130 19.85 49.41 -32.14
CA GLU A 130 20.24 50.75 -31.64
C GLU A 130 21.75 50.99 -31.69
N ALA A 131 22.55 50.01 -31.27
CA ALA A 131 24.01 50.10 -31.31
C ALA A 131 24.55 50.24 -32.75
N THR A 132 23.90 49.58 -33.71
CA THR A 132 24.25 49.69 -35.13
C THR A 132 23.94 51.09 -35.66
N ILE A 133 22.76 51.63 -35.34
CA ILE A 133 22.37 53.00 -35.72
C ILE A 133 23.35 54.04 -35.17
N LEU A 134 23.76 53.91 -33.90
CA LEU A 134 24.71 54.85 -33.29
C LEU A 134 26.08 54.84 -33.98
N LYS A 135 26.51 53.69 -34.52
CA LYS A 135 27.76 53.57 -35.25
C LYS A 135 27.70 54.24 -36.63
N ASP A 136 26.54 54.26 -37.26
CA ASP A 136 26.35 54.86 -38.59
C ASP A 136 26.20 56.40 -38.54
N VAL A 137 25.93 56.97 -37.36
CA VAL A 137 25.73 58.41 -37.15
C VAL A 137 27.03 59.15 -36.75
N ASN A 138 28.11 58.42 -36.42
CA ASN A 138 29.41 58.96 -36.00
C ASN A 138 30.50 58.70 -37.04
#